data_AF-A0A7D9MF00-F1
#
_entry.id   AF-A0A7D9MF00-F1
#
_cell.length_a   1.000
_cell.length_b   1.000
_cell.length_c   1.000
_cell.angle_alpha   90.00
_cell.angle_beta   90.00
_cell.angle_gamma   90.00
#
_symmetry.space_group_name_H-M   'P 1'
#
loop_
_entity.id
_entity.type
_entity.pdbx_description
1 polymer ?
#
loop_
_entity_poly.entity_id
_entity_poly.type
_entity_poly.pdbx_seq_one_letter_code
_entity_poly.pdbx_strand_id
1 'polypeptide(L)'
;ESIYNYFRDVADRSDVSNTNAETLSLFQIKYNRLSRRQLKCHLNELKRLQCDTLTSEIQYVSKLLRLKYSKRTHALLPEKSHDIRIQENIWAYCKEIFEDGDIVLPDFDEKTCYNFFSSWLKPTYSNQTFDIPIWMKKLDQPKYSFDIIAPTYSEISRIIRKIKSGSSACPFDQISILVLKNCPILRTALHRIMSPCWDRGLLLSHGNKPLQYSSKRRIMQSFHPIFAQ
;
A
#
# COMPACT_ATOMS: atom_id res chain seq x y z
N GLU A 1 -0.05 33.27 1.90
CA GLU A 1 0.22 32.80 0.52
C GLU A 1 1.03 31.53 0.57
N SER A 2 0.65 30.51 -0.18
CA SER A 2 1.25 29.17 -0.13
C SER A 2 2.62 29.17 -0.84
N ILE A 3 3.64 28.52 -0.26
CA ILE A 3 4.96 28.29 -0.88
C ILE A 3 4.85 27.71 -2.31
N TYR A 4 3.75 27.00 -2.61
CA TYR A 4 3.48 26.45 -3.93
C TYR A 4 3.17 27.51 -5.01
N ASN A 5 2.75 28.72 -4.63
CA ASN A 5 2.52 29.82 -5.58
C ASN A 5 3.84 30.53 -5.96
N TYR A 6 4.81 30.58 -5.04
CA TYR A 6 6.12 31.18 -5.29
C TYR A 6 6.84 30.52 -6.48
N PHE A 7 6.82 29.19 -6.57
CA PHE A 7 7.45 28.47 -7.68
C PHE A 7 6.70 28.60 -9.01
N ARG A 8 5.40 28.90 -8.99
CA ARG A 8 4.61 29.14 -10.20
C ARG A 8 4.94 30.51 -10.80
N ASP A 9 4.98 31.54 -9.95
CA ASP A 9 5.25 32.91 -10.38
C ASP A 9 6.72 33.14 -10.75
N VAL A 10 7.65 32.39 -10.16
CA VAL A 10 9.07 32.47 -10.51
C VAL A 10 9.38 31.73 -11.82
N ALA A 11 8.67 30.62 -12.11
CA ALA A 11 8.84 29.88 -13.35
C ALA A 11 8.17 30.55 -14.57
N ASP A 12 7.08 31.29 -14.37
CA ASP A 12 6.44 32.07 -15.45
C ASP A 12 7.14 33.39 -15.75
N ARG A 13 8.05 33.86 -14.88
CA ARG A 13 8.79 35.13 -15.07
C ARG A 13 10.11 34.98 -15.82
N SER A 14 10.61 33.77 -16.06
CA SER A 14 11.83 33.55 -16.85
C SER A 14 11.51 33.19 -18.29
N ASP A 15 11.83 34.13 -19.19
CA ASP A 15 12.01 33.99 -20.64
C ASP A 15 10.77 33.98 -21.54
N VAL A 16 10.08 35.12 -21.58
CA VAL A 16 9.54 35.65 -22.84
C VAL A 16 10.68 36.39 -23.56
N SER A 17 11.65 35.64 -24.08
CA SER A 17 12.58 36.15 -25.08
C SER A 17 12.11 35.70 -26.46
N ASN A 18 11.48 36.63 -27.18
CA ASN A 18 11.20 36.67 -28.61
C ASN A 18 11.63 35.42 -29.42
N THR A 19 10.80 34.37 -29.43
CA THR A 19 10.86 33.37 -30.51
C THR A 19 10.13 33.94 -31.71
N ASN A 20 10.87 34.46 -32.68
CA ASN A 20 10.34 34.90 -33.97
C ASN A 20 9.45 33.80 -34.57
N ALA A 21 8.26 34.14 -35.05
CA ALA A 21 7.26 33.20 -35.57
C ALA A 21 7.82 32.22 -36.63
N GLU A 22 8.86 32.64 -37.35
CA GLU A 22 9.60 31.84 -38.33
C GLU A 22 10.36 30.65 -37.69
N THR A 23 10.99 30.84 -36.53
CA THR A 23 11.69 29.76 -35.81
C THR A 23 10.73 28.70 -35.25
N LEU A 24 9.55 29.12 -34.80
CA LEU A 24 8.47 28.21 -34.39
C LEU A 24 7.96 27.39 -35.58
N SER A 25 7.82 28.01 -36.76
CA SER A 25 7.44 27.34 -38.01
C SER A 25 8.46 26.27 -38.42
N LEU A 26 9.76 26.57 -38.34
CA LEU A 26 10.83 25.61 -38.63
C LEU A 26 10.80 24.40 -37.69
N PHE A 27 10.63 24.61 -36.38
CA PHE A 27 10.55 23.52 -35.41
C PHE A 27 9.29 22.66 -35.60
N GLN A 28 8.17 23.27 -35.96
CA GLN A 28 6.93 22.54 -36.27
C GLN A 28 7.12 21.58 -37.46
N ILE A 29 7.71 22.06 -38.55
CA ILE A 29 7.97 21.26 -39.75
C ILE A 29 8.91 20.08 -39.42
N LYS A 30 9.96 20.34 -38.64
CA LYS A 30 10.99 19.35 -38.28
C LYS A 30 10.48 18.27 -37.34
N TYR A 31 9.71 18.62 -36.31
CA TYR A 31 9.43 17.72 -35.18
C TYR A 31 8.01 17.16 -35.09
N ASN A 32 7.00 17.80 -35.69
CA ASN A 32 5.60 17.39 -35.49
C ASN A 32 5.31 15.98 -36.00
N ARG A 33 5.97 15.58 -37.10
CA ARG A 33 5.81 14.26 -37.73
C ARG A 33 6.54 13.13 -36.99
N LEU A 34 7.45 13.44 -36.06
CA LEU A 34 8.26 12.44 -35.38
C LEU A 34 7.50 11.66 -34.31
N SER A 35 7.84 10.38 -34.17
CA SER A 35 7.29 9.52 -33.12
C SER A 35 7.81 9.90 -31.73
N ARG A 36 7.13 9.44 -30.67
CA ARG A 36 7.54 9.70 -29.27
C ARG A 36 8.95 9.21 -28.95
N ARG A 37 9.38 8.09 -29.54
CA ARG A 37 10.73 7.56 -29.35
C ARG A 37 11.78 8.47 -30.01
N GLN A 38 11.52 8.89 -31.25
CA GLN A 38 12.40 9.81 -31.98
C GLN A 38 12.54 11.17 -31.28
N LEU A 39 11.43 11.73 -30.77
CA LEU A 39 11.45 12.98 -30.01
C LEU A 39 12.29 12.85 -28.72
N LYS A 40 12.28 11.70 -28.03
CA LYS A 40 13.14 11.45 -26.86
C LYS A 40 14.61 11.38 -27.24
N CYS A 41 14.94 10.68 -28.32
CA CYS A 41 16.32 10.59 -28.80
C CYS A 41 16.87 11.97 -29.15
N HIS A 42 16.13 12.75 -29.94
CA HIS A 42 16.54 14.12 -30.28
C HIS A 42 16.63 15.04 -29.06
N LEU A 43 15.70 14.94 -28.11
CA LEU A 43 15.79 15.72 -26.89
C LEU A 43 17.06 15.40 -26.10
N ASN A 44 17.45 14.12 -26.03
CA ASN A 44 18.69 13.72 -25.38
C ASN A 44 19.93 14.21 -26.13
N GLU A 45 19.91 14.16 -27.46
CA GLU A 45 20.99 14.70 -28.29
C GLU A 45 21.15 16.21 -28.10
N LEU A 46 20.05 16.97 -28.15
CA LEU A 46 20.04 18.42 -27.95
C LEU A 46 20.57 18.78 -26.55
N LYS A 47 20.17 18.03 -25.51
CA LYS A 47 20.67 18.24 -24.14
C LYS A 47 22.15 17.91 -23.98
N ARG A 48 22.66 16.92 -24.71
CA ARG A 48 24.08 16.54 -24.68
C ARG A 48 24.98 17.60 -25.31
N LEU A 49 24.46 18.32 -26.31
CA LEU A 49 25.22 19.37 -27.01
C LEU A 49 25.39 20.67 -26.22
N GLN A 50 24.65 20.83 -25.11
CA GLN A 50 24.81 21.87 -24.07
C GLN A 50 25.20 23.26 -24.61
N CYS A 51 24.43 23.75 -25.58
CA CYS A 51 24.64 25.05 -26.23
C CYS A 51 23.43 25.95 -25.96
N ASP A 52 23.67 27.19 -25.53
CA ASP A 52 22.63 28.15 -25.12
C ASP A 52 21.65 28.47 -26.26
N THR A 53 22.11 28.40 -27.51
CA THR A 53 21.27 28.63 -28.70
C THR A 53 20.23 27.53 -28.95
N LEU A 54 20.41 26.35 -28.36
CA LEU A 54 19.49 25.21 -28.48
C LEU A 54 18.40 25.20 -27.42
N THR A 55 18.42 26.16 -26.48
CA THR A 55 17.47 26.22 -25.35
C THR A 55 16.02 26.31 -25.82
N SER A 56 15.74 27.10 -26.86
CA SER A 56 14.41 27.24 -27.45
C SER A 56 13.93 25.95 -28.14
N GLU A 57 14.82 25.25 -28.84
CA GLU A 57 14.53 23.96 -29.49
C GLU A 57 14.27 22.85 -28.44
N ILE A 58 15.06 22.82 -27.37
CA ILE A 58 14.88 21.91 -26.23
C ILE A 58 13.53 22.14 -25.56
N GLN A 59 13.16 23.41 -25.32
CA GLN A 59 11.86 23.77 -24.76
C GLN A 59 10.72 23.33 -25.68
N TYR A 60 10.82 23.58 -26.99
CA TYR A 60 9.81 23.18 -27.97
C TYR A 60 9.63 21.66 -28.01
N VAL A 61 10.71 20.90 -28.18
CA VAL A 61 10.65 19.42 -28.24
C VAL A 61 10.13 18.84 -26.93
N SER A 62 10.51 19.41 -25.79
CA SER A 62 9.98 19.01 -24.47
C SER A 62 8.48 19.27 -24.35
N LYS A 63 8.00 20.44 -24.78
CA LYS A 63 6.58 20.79 -24.79
C LYS A 63 5.79 19.87 -25.71
N LEU A 64 6.28 19.63 -26.93
CA LEU A 64 5.67 18.71 -27.89
C LEU A 64 5.60 17.28 -27.34
N LEU A 65 6.67 16.82 -26.67
CA LEU A 65 6.69 15.48 -26.07
C LEU A 65 5.63 15.36 -24.95
N ARG A 66 5.52 16.37 -24.07
CA ARG A 66 4.48 16.42 -23.03
C ARG A 66 3.07 16.41 -23.64
N LEU A 67 2.84 17.19 -24.70
CA LEU A 67 1.57 17.19 -25.44
C LEU A 67 1.24 15.81 -26.03
N LYS A 68 2.21 15.13 -26.64
CA LYS A 68 2.02 13.76 -27.16
C LYS A 68 1.83 12.69 -26.07
N TYR A 69 2.24 12.98 -24.83
CA TYR A 69 1.99 12.12 -23.67
C TYR A 69 0.70 12.45 -22.93
N SER A 70 0.17 13.66 -23.12
CA SER A 70 -1.13 14.06 -22.59
C SER A 70 -2.18 13.19 -23.26
N LYS A 71 -2.57 12.12 -22.57
CA LYS A 71 -3.65 11.24 -22.99
C LYS A 71 -4.90 12.10 -23.14
N ARG A 72 -5.53 11.99 -24.32
CA ARG A 72 -6.95 12.20 -24.60
C ARG A 72 -7.71 12.85 -23.45
N THR A 73 -8.03 14.12 -23.61
CA THR A 73 -9.22 14.73 -23.01
C THR A 73 -10.35 13.72 -23.07
N HIS A 74 -11.05 13.58 -21.94
CA HIS A 74 -12.23 12.75 -21.73
C HIS A 74 -13.25 12.93 -22.86
N ALA A 75 -13.07 12.22 -23.97
CA ALA A 75 -14.16 11.92 -24.86
C ALA A 75 -15.09 11.05 -24.03
N LEU A 76 -16.35 11.47 -23.90
CA LEU A 76 -17.43 10.75 -23.23
C LEU A 76 -17.55 9.37 -23.86
N LEU A 77 -16.73 8.44 -23.39
CA LEU A 77 -16.82 7.04 -23.75
C LEU A 77 -18.03 6.48 -22.98
N PRO A 78 -18.80 5.57 -23.59
CA PRO A 78 -19.89 4.90 -22.92
C PRO A 78 -19.39 4.31 -21.61
N GLU A 79 -20.21 4.44 -20.57
CA GLU A 79 -19.90 4.02 -19.21
C GLU A 79 -19.41 2.56 -19.21
N LYS A 80 -18.13 2.38 -18.90
CA LYS A 80 -17.53 1.05 -18.85
C LYS A 80 -18.05 0.32 -17.62
N SER A 81 -18.32 -0.98 -17.76
CA SER A 81 -18.61 -1.87 -16.62
C SER A 81 -17.55 -1.71 -15.51
N HIS A 82 -17.98 -1.76 -14.25
CA HIS A 82 -17.13 -1.67 -13.06
C HIS A 82 -15.94 -2.64 -13.13
N ASP A 83 -16.15 -3.87 -13.60
CA ASP A 83 -15.08 -4.88 -13.70
C ASP A 83 -13.93 -4.44 -14.60
N ILE A 84 -14.26 -3.81 -15.74
CA ILE A 84 -13.27 -3.33 -16.71
C ILE A 84 -12.48 -2.16 -16.11
N ARG A 85 -13.16 -1.27 -15.37
CA ARG A 85 -12.54 -0.11 -14.71
C ARG A 85 -11.61 -0.53 -13.57
N ILE A 86 -12.00 -1.53 -12.80
CA ILE A 86 -11.17 -2.14 -11.75
C ILE A 86 -9.90 -2.73 -12.39
N GLN A 87 -10.02 -3.50 -13.47
CA GLN A 87 -8.86 -4.11 -14.13
C GLN A 87 -7.89 -3.09 -14.73
N GLU A 88 -8.39 -1.98 -15.26
CA GLU A 88 -7.55 -0.94 -15.86
C GLU A 88 -6.74 -0.16 -14.81
N ASN A 89 -7.38 0.24 -13.70
CA ASN A 89 -6.71 0.95 -12.62
C ASN A 89 -7.53 0.92 -11.32
N ILE A 90 -7.30 -0.12 -10.51
CA ILE A 90 -7.96 -0.32 -9.21
C ILE A 90 -7.88 0.95 -8.35
N TRP A 91 -6.71 1.59 -8.26
CA TRP A 91 -6.52 2.75 -7.37
C TRP A 91 -7.33 3.96 -7.79
N ALA A 92 -7.39 4.26 -9.10
CA ALA A 92 -8.20 5.36 -9.60
C ALA A 92 -9.70 5.09 -9.39
N TYR A 93 -10.13 3.85 -9.62
CA TYR A 93 -11.51 3.44 -9.41
C TYR A 93 -11.92 3.50 -7.94
N CYS A 94 -11.08 3.00 -7.02
CA CYS A 94 -11.32 3.11 -5.58
C CYS A 94 -11.36 4.58 -5.15
N LYS A 95 -10.43 5.40 -5.65
CA LYS A 95 -10.38 6.83 -5.34
C LYS A 95 -11.69 7.51 -5.74
N GLU A 96 -12.19 7.25 -6.94
CA GLU A 96 -13.48 7.77 -7.40
C GLU A 96 -14.64 7.31 -6.50
N ILE A 97 -14.74 6.02 -6.17
CA ILE A 97 -15.85 5.53 -5.33
C ILE A 97 -15.81 6.07 -3.91
N PHE A 98 -14.61 6.21 -3.33
CA PHE A 98 -14.46 6.60 -1.93
C PHE A 98 -14.35 8.11 -1.72
N GLU A 99 -13.96 8.89 -2.74
CA GLU A 99 -13.85 10.36 -2.64
C GLU A 99 -15.07 11.08 -3.23
N ASP A 100 -15.79 10.48 -4.18
CA ASP A 100 -16.92 11.13 -4.87
C ASP A 100 -18.28 10.85 -4.19
N GLY A 101 -18.29 9.98 -3.18
CA GLY A 101 -19.46 9.76 -2.33
C GLY A 101 -19.50 10.74 -1.17
N ASP A 102 -20.63 11.42 -0.98
CA ASP A 102 -20.96 12.00 0.32
C ASP A 102 -20.71 10.91 1.38
N ILE A 103 -20.07 11.27 2.50
CA ILE A 103 -19.85 10.33 3.60
C ILE A 103 -21.23 10.00 4.18
N VAL A 104 -21.88 8.99 3.61
CA VAL A 104 -23.16 8.50 4.07
C VAL A 104 -22.89 7.77 5.37
N LEU A 105 -23.16 8.46 6.47
CA LEU A 105 -23.21 7.83 7.78
C LEU A 105 -24.25 6.71 7.71
N PRO A 106 -23.97 5.53 8.28
CA PRO A 106 -24.98 4.48 8.36
C PRO A 106 -26.23 5.00 9.07
N ASP A 107 -27.40 4.64 8.55
CA ASP A 107 -28.71 5.06 9.08
C ASP A 107 -29.06 4.40 10.43
N PHE A 108 -28.14 3.60 11.00
CA PHE A 108 -28.36 2.89 12.25
C PHE A 108 -27.50 3.48 13.37
N ASP A 109 -28.08 3.55 14.58
CA ASP A 109 -27.36 4.00 15.77
C ASP A 109 -26.34 2.94 16.25
N GLU A 110 -25.42 3.37 17.11
CA GLU A 110 -24.39 2.50 17.70
C GLU A 110 -25.01 1.31 18.45
N LYS A 111 -26.16 1.51 19.09
CA LYS A 111 -26.86 0.48 19.88
C LYS A 111 -27.44 -0.60 18.98
N THR A 112 -27.98 -0.23 17.83
CA THR A 112 -28.55 -1.10 16.80
C THR A 112 -27.44 -1.92 16.16
N CYS A 113 -26.32 -1.27 15.82
CA CYS A 113 -25.09 -1.93 15.37
C CYS A 113 -24.61 -2.98 16.39
N TYR A 114 -24.45 -2.56 17.65
CA TYR A 114 -24.00 -3.43 18.72
C TYR A 114 -24.95 -4.61 18.93
N ASN A 115 -26.26 -4.38 18.93
CA ASN A 115 -27.25 -5.44 19.10
C ASN A 115 -27.23 -6.42 17.94
N PHE A 116 -27.10 -5.94 16.70
CA PHE A 116 -26.99 -6.78 15.52
C PHE A 116 -25.75 -7.68 15.61
N PHE A 117 -24.56 -7.09 15.77
CA PHE A 117 -23.32 -7.86 15.81
C PHE A 117 -23.20 -8.72 17.07
N SER A 118 -23.66 -8.26 18.23
CA SER A 118 -23.66 -9.10 19.43
C SER A 118 -24.61 -10.28 19.30
N SER A 119 -25.75 -10.15 18.62
CA SER A 119 -26.65 -11.27 18.36
C SER A 119 -26.05 -12.29 17.39
N TRP A 120 -25.28 -11.83 16.40
CA TRP A 120 -24.59 -12.67 15.42
C TRP A 120 -23.34 -13.34 16.01
N LEU A 121 -22.57 -12.58 16.80
CA LEU A 121 -21.33 -13.02 17.41
C LEU A 121 -21.56 -13.79 18.72
N LYS A 122 -22.80 -13.85 19.22
CA LYS A 122 -23.16 -14.81 20.27
C LYS A 122 -22.73 -16.18 19.75
N PRO A 123 -21.89 -16.91 20.49
CA PRO A 123 -21.50 -18.25 20.08
C PRO A 123 -22.75 -19.12 20.14
N THR A 124 -23.44 -19.26 19.01
CA THR A 124 -24.56 -20.19 18.79
C THR A 124 -24.17 -21.63 19.16
N TYR A 125 -22.86 -21.87 19.25
CA TYR A 125 -22.20 -23.16 19.46
C TYR A 125 -21.28 -23.19 20.68
N SER A 126 -21.49 -22.34 21.70
CA SER A 126 -20.62 -22.34 22.90
C SER A 126 -20.54 -23.70 23.61
N ASN A 127 -21.55 -24.56 23.44
CA ASN A 127 -21.62 -25.91 24.02
C ASN A 127 -21.72 -27.03 22.98
N GLN A 128 -21.63 -26.75 21.68
CA GLN A 128 -21.62 -27.82 20.68
C GLN A 128 -20.21 -28.36 20.54
N THR A 129 -19.99 -29.55 21.09
CA THR A 129 -18.87 -30.40 20.70
C THR A 129 -19.09 -30.81 19.26
N PHE A 130 -18.29 -30.28 18.34
CA PHE A 130 -18.26 -30.77 16.97
C PHE A 130 -17.73 -32.21 17.01
N ASP A 131 -18.62 -33.17 16.78
CA ASP A 131 -18.21 -34.57 16.64
C ASP A 131 -17.36 -34.70 15.39
N ILE A 132 -16.11 -35.09 15.59
CA ILE A 132 -15.15 -35.34 14.51
C ILE A 132 -15.70 -36.53 13.70
N PRO A 133 -15.93 -36.38 12.38
CA PRO A 133 -16.47 -37.45 11.56
C PRO A 133 -15.58 -38.70 11.60
N ILE A 134 -16.20 -39.89 11.53
CA ILE A 134 -15.50 -41.20 11.65
C ILE A 134 -14.39 -41.38 10.58
N TRP A 135 -14.56 -40.75 9.42
CA TRP A 135 -13.57 -40.79 8.33
C TRP A 135 -12.35 -39.89 8.57
N MET A 136 -12.42 -38.95 9.51
CA MET A 136 -11.31 -38.05 9.84
C MET A 136 -10.36 -38.74 10.82
N LYS A 137 -9.13 -39.00 10.38
CA LYS A 137 -8.09 -39.58 11.25
C LYS A 137 -7.79 -38.61 12.39
N LYS A 138 -7.90 -39.11 13.63
CA LYS A 138 -7.39 -38.39 14.81
C LYS A 138 -5.87 -38.28 14.66
N LEU A 139 -5.34 -37.08 14.85
CA LEU A 139 -3.90 -36.87 14.87
C LEU A 139 -3.31 -37.58 16.09
N ASP A 140 -2.19 -38.28 15.88
CA ASP A 140 -1.45 -38.86 16.99
C ASP A 140 -1.01 -37.75 17.95
N GLN A 141 -0.97 -38.08 19.24
CA GLN A 141 -0.39 -37.16 20.21
C GLN A 141 1.07 -36.88 19.84
N PRO A 142 1.53 -35.62 19.98
CA PRO A 142 2.90 -35.28 19.65
C PRO A 142 3.86 -36.12 20.48
N LYS A 143 4.79 -36.80 19.81
CA LYS A 143 5.80 -37.67 20.46
C LYS A 143 6.80 -36.91 21.33
N TYR A 144 6.92 -35.61 21.12
CA TYR A 144 7.86 -34.73 21.81
C TYR A 144 7.08 -33.60 22.47
N SER A 145 7.44 -33.27 23.71
CA SER A 145 6.97 -32.06 24.36
C SER A 145 7.42 -30.83 23.58
N PHE A 146 6.58 -29.80 23.53
CA PHE A 146 7.00 -28.51 23.00
C PHE A 146 8.13 -27.93 23.85
N ASP A 147 9.08 -27.26 23.22
CA ASP A 147 10.09 -26.50 23.93
C ASP A 147 9.42 -25.38 24.72
N ILE A 148 9.54 -25.47 26.05
CA ILE A 148 8.99 -24.49 27.00
C ILE A 148 9.89 -23.25 27.09
N ILE A 149 11.13 -23.37 26.60
CA ILE A 149 12.14 -22.31 26.64
C ILE A 149 11.77 -21.22 25.64
N ALA A 150 11.86 -19.96 26.07
CA ALA A 150 11.62 -18.82 25.20
C ALA A 150 12.62 -18.82 24.02
N PRO A 151 12.14 -18.58 22.79
CA PRO A 151 13.00 -18.65 21.60
C PRO A 151 14.03 -17.52 21.61
N THR A 152 15.27 -17.85 21.25
CA THR A 152 16.37 -16.89 21.12
C THR A 152 16.21 -16.07 19.84
N TYR A 153 16.74 -14.84 19.81
CA TYR A 153 16.73 -13.99 18.61
C TYR A 153 17.29 -14.68 17.35
N SER A 154 18.32 -15.50 17.50
CA SER A 154 18.92 -16.28 16.40
C SER A 154 17.93 -17.28 15.81
N GLU A 155 17.11 -17.93 16.65
CA GLU A 155 16.09 -18.90 16.28
C GLU A 155 14.94 -18.22 15.56
N ILE A 156 14.42 -17.12 16.12
CA ILE A 156 13.40 -16.29 15.48
C ILE A 156 13.90 -15.79 14.11
N SER A 157 15.13 -15.28 14.05
CA SER A 157 15.73 -14.82 12.80
C SER A 157 15.91 -15.95 11.77
N ARG A 158 16.19 -17.18 12.22
CA ARG A 158 16.28 -18.36 11.35
C ARG A 158 14.90 -18.76 10.83
N ILE A 159 13.87 -18.74 11.68
CA ILE A 159 12.48 -19.03 11.30
C ILE A 159 11.98 -18.02 10.27
N ILE A 160 12.13 -16.72 10.53
CA ILE A 160 11.70 -15.64 9.61
C ILE A 160 12.36 -15.78 8.23
N ARG A 161 13.65 -16.16 8.18
CA ARG A 161 14.35 -16.41 6.92
C ARG A 161 13.79 -17.62 6.16
N LYS A 162 13.38 -18.68 6.87
CA LYS A 162 12.82 -19.91 6.28
C LYS A 162 11.39 -19.74 5.75
N ILE A 163 10.58 -18.85 6.33
CA ILE A 163 9.21 -18.63 5.88
C ILE A 163 9.21 -18.17 4.42
N LYS A 164 8.47 -18.83 3.53
CA LYS A 164 8.38 -18.42 2.12
C LYS A 164 7.58 -17.10 2.03
N SER A 165 8.06 -16.15 1.23
CA SER A 165 7.45 -14.81 1.16
C SER A 165 6.01 -14.81 0.63
N GLY A 166 5.60 -15.88 -0.06
CA GLY A 166 4.21 -16.09 -0.52
C GLY A 166 3.33 -16.91 0.43
N SER A 167 3.82 -17.30 1.62
CA SER A 167 3.09 -18.19 2.54
C SER A 167 2.26 -17.46 3.60
N SER A 168 2.33 -16.13 3.71
CA SER A 168 1.37 -15.36 4.50
C SER A 168 0.59 -14.43 3.59
N ALA A 169 -0.62 -14.81 3.21
CA ALA A 169 -1.66 -13.81 2.96
C ALA A 169 -1.76 -13.02 4.26
N CYS A 170 -1.40 -11.73 4.22
CA CYS A 170 -1.24 -10.90 5.41
C CYS A 170 -2.57 -10.88 6.18
N PRO A 171 -2.74 -11.66 7.26
CA PRO A 171 -4.03 -11.79 7.87
C PRO A 171 -4.07 -10.72 8.95
N PHE A 172 -4.93 -9.73 8.74
CA PHE A 172 -5.34 -8.72 9.72
C PHE A 172 -4.46 -7.46 9.89
N ASP A 173 -3.13 -7.57 10.07
CA ASP A 173 -2.32 -6.40 10.47
C ASP A 173 -1.61 -5.66 9.32
N GLN A 174 -1.77 -6.09 8.06
CA GLN A 174 -1.10 -5.54 6.86
C GLN A 174 0.46 -5.53 6.88
N ILE A 175 1.10 -5.96 7.97
CA ILE A 175 2.56 -6.11 8.03
C ILE A 175 2.97 -7.39 7.29
N SER A 176 3.56 -7.23 6.11
CA SER A 176 4.07 -8.36 5.34
C SER A 176 5.29 -9.01 6.01
N ILE A 177 5.40 -10.33 5.89
CA ILE A 177 6.59 -11.10 6.32
C ILE A 177 7.89 -10.60 5.65
N LEU A 178 7.79 -9.94 4.49
CA LEU A 178 8.92 -9.31 3.80
C LEU A 178 9.58 -8.22 4.63
N VAL A 179 8.80 -7.42 5.38
CA VAL A 179 9.37 -6.35 6.22
C VAL A 179 10.19 -6.97 7.36
N LEU A 180 9.70 -8.05 7.97
CA LEU A 180 10.47 -8.81 8.96
C LEU A 180 11.71 -9.45 8.37
N LYS A 181 11.70 -9.84 7.09
CA LYS A 181 12.89 -10.36 6.40
C LYS A 181 13.91 -9.31 6.02
N ASN A 182 13.51 -8.07 5.76
CA ASN A 182 14.43 -7.03 5.29
C ASN A 182 14.91 -6.10 6.43
N CYS A 183 14.14 -5.97 7.51
CA CYS A 183 14.41 -5.02 8.60
C CYS A 183 14.82 -5.74 9.90
N PRO A 184 16.11 -5.75 10.27
CA PRO A 184 16.58 -6.38 11.52
C PRO A 184 15.92 -5.77 12.77
N ILE A 185 15.68 -4.46 12.78
CA ILE A 185 15.06 -3.74 13.91
C ILE A 185 13.69 -4.33 14.26
N LEU A 186 12.89 -4.65 13.24
CA LEU A 186 11.56 -5.25 13.46
C LEU A 186 11.66 -6.69 13.98
N ARG A 187 12.69 -7.46 13.59
CA ARG A 187 12.94 -8.78 14.18
C ARG A 187 13.31 -8.66 15.65
N THR A 188 14.11 -7.65 16.00
CA THR A 188 14.49 -7.38 17.39
C THR A 188 13.27 -6.96 18.22
N ALA A 189 12.41 -6.10 17.68
CA ALA A 189 11.15 -5.71 18.31
C ALA A 189 10.24 -6.93 18.53
N LEU A 190 10.09 -7.78 17.51
CA LEU A 190 9.32 -9.02 17.61
C LEU A 190 9.86 -9.93 18.72
N HIS A 191 11.17 -10.17 18.77
CA HIS A 191 11.80 -10.96 19.84
C HIS A 191 11.52 -10.35 21.22
N ARG A 192 11.68 -9.03 21.38
CA ARG A 192 11.41 -8.32 22.64
C ARG A 192 9.95 -8.43 23.09
N ILE A 193 9.00 -8.60 22.18
CA ILE A 193 7.59 -8.83 22.49
C ILE A 193 7.36 -10.31 22.80
N MET A 194 7.97 -11.21 22.03
CA MET A 194 7.74 -12.65 22.15
C MET A 194 8.33 -13.25 23.43
N SER A 195 9.56 -12.90 23.82
CA SER A 195 10.18 -13.51 25.01
C SER A 195 9.35 -13.29 26.29
N PRO A 196 8.89 -12.06 26.61
CA PRO A 196 8.03 -11.84 27.78
C PRO A 196 6.66 -12.53 27.68
N CYS A 197 6.09 -12.66 26.47
CA CYS A 197 4.83 -13.38 26.26
C CYS A 197 5.00 -14.90 26.48
N TRP A 198 6.17 -15.42 26.16
CA TRP A 198 6.55 -16.81 26.37
C TRP A 198 6.73 -17.12 27.86
N ASP A 199 7.50 -16.29 28.57
CA ASP A 199 7.76 -16.43 30.00
C ASP A 199 6.48 -16.34 30.85
N ARG A 200 5.51 -15.52 30.40
CA ARG A 200 4.20 -15.37 31.06
C ARG A 200 3.22 -16.49 30.72
N GLY A 201 3.59 -17.46 29.87
CA GLY A 201 2.71 -18.54 29.44
C GLY A 201 1.50 -18.09 28.61
N LEU A 202 1.49 -16.85 28.13
CA LEU A 202 0.35 -16.26 27.41
C LEU A 202 0.12 -16.99 26.07
N LEU A 203 1.19 -17.49 25.45
CA LEU A 203 1.13 -18.23 24.18
C LEU A 203 0.72 -19.71 24.36
N LEU A 204 0.99 -20.31 25.52
CA LEU A 204 0.71 -21.73 25.80
C LEU A 204 -0.68 -21.96 26.42
N SER A 205 -1.30 -20.93 27.00
CA SER A 205 -2.62 -21.03 27.65
C SER A 205 -3.82 -21.12 26.68
N HIS A 206 -3.61 -20.89 25.38
CA HIS A 206 -4.68 -20.85 24.38
C HIS A 206 -4.94 -22.18 23.65
N GLY A 207 -4.20 -23.25 23.98
CA GLY A 207 -4.45 -24.59 23.39
C GLY A 207 -5.69 -25.32 23.91
N ASN A 208 -6.27 -24.89 25.05
CA ASN A 208 -7.34 -25.64 25.74
C ASN A 208 -8.58 -24.81 26.12
N LYS A 209 -8.73 -23.57 25.65
CA LYS A 209 -9.97 -22.80 25.85
C LYS A 209 -10.38 -22.09 24.56
N PRO A 210 -11.65 -22.19 24.13
CA PRO A 210 -12.14 -21.40 23.02
C PRO A 210 -11.95 -19.91 23.33
N LEU A 211 -11.55 -19.16 22.31
CA LEU A 211 -11.31 -17.71 22.35
C LEU A 211 -12.52 -16.98 22.95
N GLN A 212 -12.49 -16.76 24.27
CA GLN A 212 -13.25 -15.66 24.86
C GLN A 212 -12.42 -14.41 24.63
N TYR A 213 -12.72 -13.70 23.54
CA TYR A 213 -12.42 -12.28 23.44
C TYR A 213 -13.26 -11.54 24.49
N SER A 214 -12.79 -11.59 25.73
CA SER A 214 -13.22 -10.70 26.79
C SER A 214 -12.64 -9.33 26.47
N SER A 215 -13.49 -8.44 25.97
CA SER A 215 -13.31 -7.00 25.91
C SER A 215 -12.68 -6.44 27.18
N LYS A 216 -11.35 -6.38 27.24
CA LYS A 216 -10.62 -5.44 28.10
C LYS A 216 -9.44 -4.90 27.31
N ARG A 217 -9.66 -3.70 26.76
CA ARG A 217 -8.64 -2.72 26.39
C ARG A 217 -7.54 -2.72 27.45
N ARG A 218 -6.43 -3.44 27.22
CA ARG A 218 -5.22 -3.33 28.06
C ARG A 218 -3.91 -3.62 27.32
N ILE A 219 -3.94 -3.70 25.98
CA ILE A 219 -2.72 -3.84 25.17
C ILE A 219 -2.36 -2.51 24.47
N MET A 220 -3.27 -1.54 24.38
CA MET A 220 -2.99 -0.23 23.76
C MET A 220 -2.45 0.86 24.71
N GLN A 221 -2.28 0.59 26.00
CA GLN A 221 -1.71 1.58 26.93
C GLN A 221 -0.17 1.54 27.06
N SER A 222 0.50 0.62 26.37
CA SER A 222 1.98 0.55 26.38
C SER A 222 2.65 1.11 25.12
N PHE A 223 1.91 1.80 24.24
CA PHE A 223 2.43 2.36 22.98
C PHE A 223 2.85 3.86 23.04
N HIS A 224 2.73 4.50 24.21
CA HIS A 224 3.36 5.79 24.50
C HIS A 224 4.31 5.56 25.69
N PRO A 225 5.63 5.32 25.51
CA PRO A 225 6.55 6.26 24.85
C PRO A 225 7.75 5.55 24.16
N ILE A 226 7.75 5.38 22.83
CA ILE A 226 8.95 4.94 22.09
C ILE A 226 9.36 5.93 20.99
N PHE A 227 8.63 7.04 20.83
CA PHE A 227 8.94 8.10 19.85
C PHE A 227 9.18 9.48 20.47
N ALA A 228 9.54 9.55 21.76
CA ALA A 228 9.97 10.79 22.40
C ALA A 228 11.34 10.58 23.06
N GLN A 229 12.39 10.63 22.24
CA GLN A 229 13.73 11.16 22.54
C GLN A 229 14.56 11.19 21.26
#